data_AF-A0A834WA39-F1
#
_entry.id   AF-A0A834WA39-F1
#
_cell.length_a   1.000
_cell.length_b   1.000
_cell.length_c   1.000
_cell.angle_alpha   90.00
_cell.angle_beta   90.00
_cell.angle_gamma   90.00
#
_symmetry.space_group_name_H-M   'P 1'
#
loop_
_entity.id
_entity.type
_entity.pdbx_description
1 polymer ?
#
loop_
_entity_poly.entity_id
_entity_poly.type
_entity_poly.pdbx_seq_one_letter_code
_entity_poly.pdbx_strand_id
1 'polypeptide(L)'
;MANPIPQRRRTHHVFLSFRGEDTRHTFTHHLYSKLKQRGIVTFMDNQGLKRGQEIAPELLRAIEESLFSIVVVSENYGSSTWCLEEVKKIVECRKVHGMGVFPVFYGVDPSDVRHQRGSFAEAFAKHEERFGEEKVRGWREALTQLANLSGWESKGRDEGELIESIVDGVWTNLRPKLPSTFDILSGIDSKVEEMNVRVREGLENFYKKGDDTGKPRKFCCFSI
;
A
#
# COMPACT_ATOMS: atom_id res chain seq x y z
N MET A 1 23.62 23.82 -5.93
CA MET A 1 22.46 23.07 -6.44
C MET A 1 22.20 21.95 -5.44
N ALA A 2 21.02 21.91 -4.82
CA ALA A 2 20.69 20.84 -3.88
C ALA A 2 20.59 19.52 -4.66
N ASN A 3 21.30 18.49 -4.21
CA ASN A 3 21.14 17.15 -4.77
C ASN A 3 19.68 16.72 -4.60
N PRO A 4 18.99 16.22 -5.65
CA PRO A 4 17.67 15.62 -5.48
C PRO A 4 17.79 14.49 -4.48
N ILE A 5 17.00 14.53 -3.40
CA ILE A 5 16.85 13.41 -2.48
C ILE A 5 16.46 12.20 -3.35
N PRO A 6 17.17 11.05 -3.27
CA PRO A 6 16.84 9.88 -4.08
C PRO A 6 15.35 9.57 -3.91
N GLN A 7 14.58 9.64 -5.01
CA GLN A 7 13.18 9.25 -4.97
C GLN A 7 13.13 7.78 -4.60
N ARG A 8 12.72 7.49 -3.35
CA ARG A 8 12.45 6.13 -2.92
C ARG A 8 11.45 5.52 -3.89
N ARG A 9 11.80 4.34 -4.43
CA ARG A 9 10.89 3.57 -5.27
C ARG A 9 9.73 3.11 -4.40
N ARG A 10 8.60 3.81 -4.51
CA ARG A 10 7.36 3.43 -3.83
C ARG A 10 6.68 2.36 -4.68
N THR A 11 6.63 1.14 -4.18
CA THR A 11 6.08 -0.01 -4.90
C THR A 11 4.59 -0.20 -4.64
N HIS A 12 4.10 0.34 -3.52
CA HIS A 12 2.71 0.23 -3.10
C HIS A 12 2.18 1.60 -2.64
N HIS A 13 0.88 1.84 -2.85
CA HIS A 13 0.19 2.97 -2.26
C HIS A 13 -0.15 2.70 -0.79
N VAL A 14 -0.59 1.49 -0.47
CA VAL A 14 -1.06 1.13 0.87
C VAL A 14 -0.40 -0.17 1.33
N PHE A 15 0.06 -0.20 2.58
CA PHE A 15 0.32 -1.42 3.34
C PHE A 15 -0.88 -1.70 4.26
N LEU A 16 -1.42 -2.92 4.23
CA LEU A 16 -2.57 -3.32 5.04
C LEU A 16 -2.13 -4.32 6.12
N SER A 17 -2.07 -3.84 7.38
CA SER A 17 -1.75 -4.63 8.57
C SER A 17 -3.02 -5.01 9.32
N PHE A 18 -3.12 -6.26 9.74
CA PHE A 18 -4.32 -6.80 10.40
C PHE A 18 -4.01 -8.12 11.09
N ARG A 19 -4.87 -8.52 12.03
CA ARG A 19 -4.81 -9.88 12.59
C ARG A 19 -5.48 -10.86 11.62
N GLY A 20 -4.66 -11.75 11.06
CA GLY A 20 -5.13 -12.72 10.07
C GLY A 20 -6.27 -13.63 10.54
N GLU A 21 -6.21 -14.12 11.78
CA GLU A 21 -7.24 -14.99 12.36
C GLU A 21 -8.58 -14.28 12.55
N ASP A 22 -8.58 -12.97 12.80
CA ASP A 22 -9.80 -12.24 13.13
C ASP A 22 -10.54 -11.76 11.87
N THR A 23 -9.81 -11.24 10.87
CA THR A 23 -10.44 -10.43 9.80
C THR A 23 -10.03 -10.81 8.38
N ARG A 24 -9.12 -11.78 8.17
CA ARG A 24 -8.56 -12.06 6.82
C ARG A 24 -9.62 -12.29 5.78
N HIS A 25 -10.58 -13.17 6.06
CA HIS A 25 -11.56 -13.67 5.08
C HIS A 25 -12.90 -12.93 5.16
N THR A 26 -12.97 -11.88 5.98
CA THR A 26 -14.18 -11.07 6.21
C THR A 26 -13.85 -9.61 5.86
N PHE A 27 -13.89 -8.72 6.84
CA PHE A 27 -13.69 -7.28 6.70
C PHE A 27 -12.45 -6.91 5.87
N THR A 28 -11.29 -7.48 6.19
CA THR A 28 -10.02 -7.11 5.54
C THR A 28 -9.98 -7.56 4.08
N HIS A 29 -10.58 -8.70 3.74
CA HIS A 29 -10.69 -9.13 2.35
C HIS A 29 -11.55 -8.17 1.53
N HIS A 30 -12.70 -7.77 2.08
CA HIS A 30 -13.61 -6.84 1.42
C HIS A 30 -12.97 -5.46 1.23
N LEU A 31 -12.31 -4.94 2.28
CA LEU A 31 -11.56 -3.69 2.22
C LEU A 31 -10.47 -3.73 1.14
N TYR A 32 -9.66 -4.79 1.11
CA TYR A 32 -8.64 -4.94 0.08
C TYR A 32 -9.21 -5.01 -1.33
N SER A 33 -10.28 -5.78 -1.52
CA SER A 33 -10.98 -5.89 -2.81
C SER A 33 -11.48 -4.53 -3.28
N LYS A 34 -12.02 -3.70 -2.39
CA LYS A 34 -12.50 -2.35 -2.69
C LYS A 34 -11.36 -1.36 -2.98
N LEU A 35 -10.26 -1.41 -2.22
CA LEU A 35 -9.04 -0.64 -2.53
C LEU A 35 -8.52 -0.96 -3.94
N LYS A 36 -8.47 -2.26 -4.29
CA LYS A 36 -8.04 -2.72 -5.62
C LYS A 36 -9.00 -2.26 -6.72
N GLN A 37 -10.31 -2.34 -6.51
CA GLN A 37 -11.32 -1.81 -7.44
C GLN A 37 -11.15 -0.30 -7.67
N ARG A 38 -10.72 0.44 -6.65
CA ARG A 38 -10.41 1.88 -6.74
C ARG A 38 -9.06 2.19 -7.43
N GLY A 39 -8.30 1.18 -7.84
CA GLY A 39 -6.97 1.33 -8.45
C GLY A 39 -5.86 1.63 -7.43
N ILE A 40 -6.10 1.38 -6.14
CA ILE A 40 -5.11 1.61 -5.08
C ILE A 40 -4.24 0.36 -4.95
N VAL A 41 -3.00 0.45 -5.45
CA VAL A 41 -1.98 -0.62 -5.32
C VAL A 41 -1.71 -0.90 -3.84
N THR A 42 -2.18 -2.04 -3.35
CA THR A 42 -2.18 -2.37 -1.93
C THR A 42 -1.38 -3.65 -1.69
N PHE A 43 -0.46 -3.61 -0.73
CA PHE A 43 0.17 -4.79 -0.15
C PHE A 43 -0.70 -5.28 1.01
N MET A 44 -1.28 -6.48 0.88
CA MET A 44 -1.96 -7.15 2.00
C MET A 44 -0.98 -8.07 2.70
N ASP A 45 -0.76 -7.83 4.00
CA ASP A 45 0.06 -8.74 4.79
C ASP A 45 -0.60 -10.14 4.89
N ASN A 46 0.13 -11.18 4.48
CA ASN A 46 -0.40 -12.54 4.44
C ASN A 46 0.05 -13.34 5.67
N GLN A 47 -0.38 -12.93 6.87
CA GLN A 47 -0.05 -13.58 8.16
C GLN A 47 -0.37 -15.08 8.25
N GLY A 48 -1.00 -15.69 7.24
CA GLY A 48 -1.44 -17.09 7.24
C GLY A 48 -0.38 -18.07 6.77
N LEU A 49 0.71 -17.59 6.16
CA LEU A 49 1.68 -18.47 5.49
C LEU A 49 3.05 -18.56 6.17
N LYS A 50 3.43 -17.64 7.05
CA LYS A 50 4.79 -17.64 7.64
C LYS A 50 4.75 -18.02 9.13
N ARG A 51 4.82 -19.33 9.40
CA ARG A 51 5.28 -19.85 10.70
C ARG A 51 6.78 -19.52 10.84
N GLY A 52 7.13 -18.46 11.56
CA GLY A 52 8.52 -18.08 11.84
C GLY A 52 8.59 -16.77 12.62
N GLN A 53 9.46 -16.70 13.63
CA GLN A 53 9.46 -15.67 14.68
C GLN A 53 10.05 -14.30 14.28
N GLU A 54 10.45 -14.13 13.01
CA GLU A 54 11.09 -12.90 12.53
C GLU A 54 10.31 -12.31 11.35
N ILE A 55 10.05 -10.99 11.40
CA ILE A 55 9.49 -10.25 10.27
C ILE A 55 10.38 -10.51 9.06
N ALA A 56 9.80 -11.07 8.01
CA ALA A 56 10.52 -11.31 6.79
C ALA A 56 11.03 -9.98 6.21
N PRO A 57 12.29 -9.86 5.77
CA PRO A 57 12.84 -8.61 5.23
C PRO A 57 11.98 -7.98 4.13
N GLU A 58 11.27 -8.80 3.36
CA GLU A 58 10.34 -8.32 2.33
C GLU A 58 9.16 -7.53 2.91
N LEU A 59 8.71 -7.87 4.12
CA LEU A 59 7.60 -7.19 4.79
C LEU A 59 8.04 -5.82 5.33
N LEU A 60 9.21 -5.74 5.99
CA LEU A 60 9.78 -4.45 6.40
C LEU A 60 9.94 -3.53 5.20
N ARG A 61 10.45 -4.08 4.08
CA ARG A 61 10.56 -3.33 2.84
C ARG A 61 9.19 -2.88 2.30
N ALA A 62 8.17 -3.74 2.35
CA ALA A 62 6.83 -3.37 1.92
C ALA A 62 6.24 -2.22 2.75
N ILE A 63 6.48 -2.19 4.06
CA ILE A 63 6.10 -1.07 4.94
C ILE A 63 6.85 0.21 4.52
N GLU A 64 8.17 0.14 4.35
CA GLU A 64 9.00 1.29 3.99
C GLU A 64 8.74 1.85 2.57
N GLU A 65 8.34 0.99 1.65
CA GLU A 65 8.02 1.34 0.25
C GLU A 65 6.55 1.75 0.04
N SER A 66 5.74 1.78 1.10
CA SER A 66 4.33 2.19 1.04
C SER A 66 4.14 3.68 1.35
N LEU A 67 3.19 4.33 0.67
CA LEU A 67 2.81 5.73 0.95
C LEU A 67 2.00 5.87 2.24
N PHE A 68 1.12 4.89 2.47
CA PHE A 68 0.20 4.85 3.57
C PHE A 68 0.19 3.46 4.20
N SER A 69 -0.19 3.39 5.48
CA SER A 69 -0.56 2.13 6.13
C SER A 69 -2.00 2.22 6.63
N ILE A 70 -2.79 1.19 6.38
CA ILE A 70 -4.06 0.95 7.07
C ILE A 70 -3.81 -0.13 8.10
N VAL A 71 -4.16 0.13 9.36
CA VAL A 71 -3.97 -0.82 10.46
C VAL A 71 -5.34 -1.20 11.02
N VAL A 72 -5.78 -2.42 10.72
CA VAL A 72 -7.04 -2.98 11.23
C VAL A 72 -6.76 -3.65 12.56
N VAL A 73 -7.03 -2.91 13.64
CA VAL A 73 -6.85 -3.38 15.01
C VAL A 73 -8.13 -4.09 15.45
N SER A 74 -8.04 -5.41 15.59
CA SER A 74 -9.11 -6.28 16.08
C SER A 74 -8.84 -6.82 17.49
N GLU A 75 -9.81 -7.53 18.07
CA GLU A 75 -9.78 -8.01 19.45
C GLU A 75 -8.49 -8.77 19.83
N ASN A 76 -7.99 -9.63 18.94
CA ASN A 76 -6.79 -10.44 19.19
C ASN A 76 -5.52 -9.85 18.55
N TYR A 77 -5.56 -8.62 18.03
CA TYR A 77 -4.40 -8.00 17.39
C TYR A 77 -3.17 -7.97 18.31
N GLY A 78 -3.37 -7.58 19.58
CA GLY A 78 -2.31 -7.49 20.58
C GLY A 78 -1.68 -8.85 20.95
N SER A 79 -2.33 -9.97 20.66
CA SER A 79 -1.79 -11.31 20.93
C SER A 79 -0.69 -11.73 19.95
N SER A 80 -0.66 -11.14 18.76
CA SER A 80 0.28 -11.50 17.70
C SER A 80 1.54 -10.66 17.80
N THR A 81 2.66 -11.27 18.17
CA THR A 81 3.97 -10.58 18.18
C THR A 81 4.31 -9.99 16.82
N TRP A 82 3.87 -10.63 15.73
CA TRP A 82 4.05 -10.13 14.38
C TRP A 82 3.30 -8.81 14.17
N CYS A 83 2.01 -8.77 14.51
CA CYS A 83 1.20 -7.54 14.43
C CYS A 83 1.79 -6.39 15.27
N LEU A 84 2.39 -6.72 16.42
CA LEU A 84 3.03 -5.75 17.31
C LEU A 84 4.36 -5.21 16.76
N GLU A 85 5.17 -6.06 16.12
CA GLU A 85 6.40 -5.62 15.46
C GLU A 85 6.08 -4.80 14.19
N GLU A 86 5.02 -5.16 13.45
CA GLU A 86 4.52 -4.36 12.32
C GLU A 86 4.09 -2.97 12.75
N VAL A 87 3.24 -2.85 13.78
CA VAL A 87 2.74 -1.54 14.21
C VAL A 87 3.87 -0.66 14.74
N LYS A 88 4.86 -1.25 15.40
CA LYS A 88 6.08 -0.56 15.82
C LYS A 88 6.84 0.00 14.62
N LYS A 89 7.05 -0.81 13.57
CA LYS A 89 7.72 -0.35 12.35
C LYS A 89 6.90 0.71 11.61
N ILE A 90 5.58 0.56 11.54
CA ILE A 90 4.67 1.54 10.91
C ILE A 90 4.77 2.89 11.60
N VAL A 91 4.76 2.91 12.94
CA VAL A 91 4.91 4.15 13.73
C VAL A 91 6.30 4.78 13.53
N GLU A 92 7.35 3.98 13.41
CA GLU A 92 8.69 4.45 13.04
C GLU A 92 8.68 5.09 11.64
N CYS A 93 8.17 4.41 10.62
CA CYS A 93 8.09 4.92 9.25
C CYS A 93 7.22 6.19 9.16
N ARG A 94 6.16 6.30 9.97
CA ARG A 94 5.39 7.56 10.08
C ARG A 94 6.27 8.71 10.54
N LYS A 95 7.09 8.51 11.57
CA LYS A 95 7.99 9.55 12.12
C LYS A 95 9.12 9.91 11.18
N VAL A 96 9.80 8.89 10.63
CA VAL A 96 11.05 9.08 9.88
C VAL A 96 10.78 9.40 8.41
N HIS A 97 9.68 8.90 7.84
CA HIS A 97 9.41 8.97 6.39
C HIS A 97 8.13 9.73 6.03
N GLY A 98 7.40 10.24 7.03
CA GLY A 98 6.14 10.95 6.80
C GLY A 98 5.05 10.06 6.19
N MET A 99 5.13 8.74 6.42
CA MET A 99 4.10 7.80 5.98
C MET A 99 2.75 8.16 6.62
N GLY A 100 1.67 8.21 5.83
CA GLY A 100 0.34 8.40 6.40
C GLY A 100 -0.17 7.11 7.04
N VAL A 101 -0.87 7.19 8.17
CA VAL A 101 -1.35 6.01 8.89
C VAL A 101 -2.83 6.18 9.23
N PHE A 102 -3.61 5.17 8.89
CA PHE A 102 -5.06 5.11 9.01
C PHE A 102 -5.47 3.94 9.92
N PRO A 103 -5.68 4.16 11.22
CA PRO A 103 -6.17 3.11 12.10
C PRO A 103 -7.66 2.83 11.86
N VAL A 104 -8.02 1.55 11.93
CA VAL A 104 -9.40 1.05 11.91
C VAL A 104 -9.57 0.17 13.14
N PHE A 105 -10.41 0.59 14.07
CA PHE A 105 -10.74 -0.11 15.31
C PHE A 105 -11.93 -1.05 15.05
N TYR A 106 -11.60 -2.32 14.79
CA TYR A 106 -12.55 -3.34 14.35
C TYR A 106 -13.01 -4.23 15.52
N GLY A 107 -14.25 -4.04 15.98
CA GLY A 107 -14.80 -4.73 17.16
C GLY A 107 -14.19 -4.31 18.51
N VAL A 108 -13.34 -3.28 18.54
CA VAL A 108 -12.62 -2.84 19.75
C VAL A 108 -12.83 -1.35 20.02
N ASP A 109 -12.76 -0.98 21.30
CA ASP A 109 -12.75 0.42 21.73
C ASP A 109 -11.34 1.01 21.54
N PRO A 110 -11.17 2.15 20.85
CA PRO A 110 -9.87 2.81 20.71
C PRO A 110 -9.18 3.11 22.05
N SER A 111 -9.95 3.37 23.12
CA SER A 111 -9.45 3.59 24.48
C SER A 111 -8.81 2.33 25.06
N ASP A 112 -9.37 1.16 24.79
CA ASP A 112 -8.79 -0.11 25.23
C ASP A 112 -7.50 -0.41 24.47
N VAL A 113 -7.43 -0.09 23.17
CA VAL A 113 -6.18 -0.18 22.40
C VAL A 113 -5.14 0.80 22.93
N ARG A 114 -5.54 2.05 23.21
CA ARG A 114 -4.65 3.13 23.68
C ARG A 114 -4.03 2.86 25.04
N HIS A 115 -4.80 2.27 25.94
CA HIS A 115 -4.36 1.99 27.32
C HIS A 115 -4.06 0.50 27.55
N GLN A 116 -4.08 -0.31 26.48
CA GLN A 116 -3.91 -1.76 26.49
C GLN A 116 -4.75 -2.45 27.59
N ARG A 117 -6.07 -2.21 27.57
CA ARG A 117 -7.08 -2.79 28.47
C ARG A 117 -7.82 -3.96 27.79
N GLY A 118 -8.66 -4.65 28.56
CA GLY A 118 -9.43 -5.79 28.04
C GLY A 118 -8.51 -6.91 27.51
N SER A 119 -8.81 -7.43 26.31
CA SER A 119 -8.01 -8.46 25.66
C SER A 119 -6.54 -8.07 25.47
N PHE A 120 -6.25 -6.78 25.30
CA PHE A 120 -4.88 -6.28 25.16
C PHE A 120 -4.11 -6.39 26.49
N ALA A 121 -4.76 -6.21 27.64
CA ALA A 121 -4.09 -6.35 28.93
C ALA A 121 -3.56 -7.78 29.13
N GLU A 122 -4.42 -8.77 28.87
CA GLU A 122 -4.07 -10.19 28.97
C GLU A 122 -2.98 -10.59 27.99
N ALA A 123 -3.06 -10.11 26.75
CA ALA A 123 -2.05 -10.36 25.73
C ALA A 123 -0.69 -9.79 26.12
N PHE A 124 -0.66 -8.55 26.63
CA PHE A 124 0.58 -7.89 27.01
C PHE A 124 1.22 -8.49 28.27
N ALA A 125 0.42 -8.96 29.24
CA ALA A 125 0.95 -9.70 30.39
C ALA A 125 1.70 -10.97 29.95
N LYS A 126 1.11 -11.76 29.05
CA LYS A 126 1.75 -12.96 28.48
C LYS A 126 3.04 -12.63 27.72
N HIS A 127 3.06 -11.50 27.02
CA HIS A 127 4.25 -11.04 26.31
C HIS A 127 5.36 -10.59 27.26
N GLU A 128 5.03 -9.94 28.38
CA GLU A 128 6.01 -9.51 29.39
C GLU A 128 6.69 -10.71 30.04
N GLU A 129 5.93 -11.76 30.36
CA GLU A 129 6.49 -13.02 30.86
C GLU A 129 7.46 -13.67 29.86
N ARG A 130 7.15 -13.59 28.56
CA ARG A 130 7.92 -14.28 27.52
C ARG A 130 9.13 -13.50 27.00
N PHE A 131 9.02 -12.17 26.90
CA PHE A 131 9.99 -11.33 26.20
C PHE A 131 10.62 -10.24 27.08
N GLY A 132 10.10 -10.05 28.30
CA GLY A 132 10.53 -9.00 29.22
C GLY A 132 9.89 -7.63 28.94
N GLU A 133 9.81 -6.83 30.00
CA GLU A 133 9.14 -5.53 30.01
C GLU A 133 9.75 -4.53 29.00
N GLU A 134 11.08 -4.54 28.82
CA GLU A 134 11.77 -3.59 27.94
C GLU A 134 11.28 -3.70 26.49
N LYS A 135 11.16 -4.93 25.98
CA LYS A 135 10.69 -5.17 24.60
C LYS A 135 9.22 -4.80 24.46
N VAL A 136 8.41 -5.21 25.43
CA VAL A 136 6.96 -4.99 25.42
C VAL A 136 6.62 -3.50 25.52
N ARG A 137 7.40 -2.70 26.25
CA ARG A 137 7.26 -1.25 26.32
C ARG A 137 7.23 -0.60 24.94
N GLY A 138 8.09 -1.04 24.02
CA GLY A 138 8.11 -0.54 22.64
C GLY A 138 6.80 -0.84 21.88
N TRP A 139 6.17 -1.98 22.14
CA TRP A 139 4.86 -2.33 21.57
C TRP A 139 3.72 -1.51 22.20
N ARG A 140 3.76 -1.28 23.53
CA ARG A 140 2.79 -0.42 24.22
C ARG A 140 2.82 0.99 23.65
N GLU A 141 4.00 1.58 23.54
CA GLU A 141 4.19 2.91 22.98
C GLU A 141 3.70 3.02 21.53
N ALA A 142 3.92 1.99 20.70
CA ALA A 142 3.46 1.98 19.32
C ALA A 142 1.93 1.93 19.22
N LEU A 143 1.26 1.05 19.98
CA LEU A 143 -0.21 0.99 20.01
C LEU A 143 -0.82 2.27 20.57
N THR A 144 -0.25 2.84 21.63
CA THR A 144 -0.72 4.12 22.19
C THR A 144 -0.63 5.23 21.15
N GLN A 145 0.48 5.33 20.40
CA GLN A 145 0.63 6.31 19.33
C GLN A 145 -0.34 6.08 18.18
N LEU A 146 -0.54 4.84 17.76
CA LEU A 146 -1.52 4.48 16.74
C LEU A 146 -2.94 4.90 17.18
N ALA A 147 -3.32 4.56 18.42
CA ALA A 147 -4.65 4.83 18.97
C ALA A 147 -4.92 6.32 19.29
N ASN A 148 -3.90 7.16 19.20
CA ASN A 148 -4.02 8.61 19.27
C ASN A 148 -4.25 9.26 17.88
N LEU A 149 -4.12 8.51 16.79
CA LEU A 149 -4.43 9.01 15.46
C LEU A 149 -5.94 8.96 15.21
N SER A 150 -6.45 9.92 14.43
CA SER A 150 -7.81 9.86 13.93
C SER A 150 -7.97 8.67 12.98
N GLY A 151 -9.06 7.95 13.13
CA GLY A 151 -9.36 6.73 12.36
C GLY A 151 -10.83 6.42 12.36
N TRP A 152 -11.15 5.15 12.10
CA TRP A 152 -12.53 4.67 12.03
C TRP A 152 -12.81 3.65 13.13
N GLU A 153 -14.01 3.71 13.67
CA GLU A 153 -14.55 2.71 14.58
C GLU A 153 -15.66 1.92 13.87
N SER A 154 -15.61 0.61 13.98
CA SER A 154 -16.59 -0.29 13.35
C SER A 154 -17.90 -0.44 14.13
N LYS A 155 -17.87 -0.22 15.44
CA LYS A 155 -19.00 -0.49 16.31
C LYS A 155 -20.19 0.41 15.94
N GLY A 156 -21.34 -0.21 15.66
CA GLY A 156 -22.58 0.49 15.33
C GLY A 156 -22.63 1.05 13.90
N ARG A 157 -21.73 0.63 13.00
CA ARG A 157 -21.74 1.02 11.58
C ARG A 157 -22.01 -0.19 10.69
N ASP A 158 -22.62 0.06 9.53
CA ASP A 158 -22.65 -0.92 8.45
C ASP A 158 -21.23 -1.16 7.92
N GLU A 159 -20.88 -2.44 7.68
CA GLU A 159 -19.54 -2.83 7.23
C GLU A 159 -19.22 -2.25 5.85
N GLY A 160 -20.19 -2.27 4.92
CA GLY A 160 -20.02 -1.77 3.57
C GLY A 160 -19.78 -0.26 3.57
N GLU A 161 -20.61 0.50 4.30
CA GLU A 161 -20.44 1.96 4.46
C GLU A 161 -19.10 2.33 5.09
N LEU A 162 -18.66 1.57 6.10
CA LEU A 162 -17.36 1.75 6.73
C LEU A 162 -16.22 1.54 5.71
N ILE A 163 -16.28 0.47 4.92
CA ILE A 163 -15.26 0.18 3.92
C ILE A 163 -15.20 1.28 2.86
N GLU A 164 -16.35 1.72 2.33
CA GLU A 164 -16.39 2.81 1.34
C GLU A 164 -15.78 4.10 1.93
N SER A 165 -16.12 4.44 3.18
CA SER A 165 -15.55 5.59 3.88
C SER A 165 -14.03 5.52 4.04
N ILE A 166 -13.49 4.34 4.37
CA ILE A 166 -12.04 4.13 4.48
C ILE A 166 -11.39 4.31 3.10
N VAL A 167 -11.94 3.68 2.05
CA VAL A 167 -11.40 3.74 0.69
C VAL A 167 -11.38 5.17 0.16
N ASP A 168 -12.45 5.93 0.37
CA ASP A 168 -12.52 7.34 -0.04
C ASP A 168 -11.58 8.23 0.78
N GLY A 169 -11.43 7.97 2.08
CA GLY A 169 -10.45 8.66 2.93
C GLY A 169 -9.03 8.44 2.43
N VAL A 170 -8.67 7.20 2.10
CA VAL A 170 -7.36 6.85 1.54
C VAL A 170 -7.17 7.49 0.16
N TRP A 171 -8.17 7.39 -0.72
CA TRP A 171 -8.12 7.97 -2.06
C TRP A 171 -7.90 9.49 -2.03
N THR A 172 -8.61 10.19 -1.16
CA THR A 172 -8.50 11.65 -1.00
C THR A 172 -7.09 12.06 -0.58
N ASN A 173 -6.43 11.27 0.26
CA ASN A 173 -5.05 11.50 0.68
C ASN A 173 -4.02 11.07 -0.36
N LEU A 174 -4.34 10.03 -1.16
CA LEU A 174 -3.46 9.49 -2.19
C LEU A 174 -3.43 10.35 -3.45
N ARG A 175 -4.60 10.82 -3.92
CA ARG A 175 -4.75 11.55 -5.19
C ARG A 175 -3.75 12.69 -5.37
N PRO A 176 -3.47 13.56 -4.38
CA PRO A 176 -2.48 14.64 -4.52
C PRO A 176 -1.02 14.15 -4.63
N LYS A 177 -0.75 12.90 -4.25
CA LYS A 177 0.59 12.28 -4.28
C LYS A 177 0.85 11.48 -5.56
N LEU A 178 -0.18 11.26 -6.39
CA LEU A 178 -0.04 10.57 -7.66
C LEU A 178 0.52 11.54 -8.71
N PRO A 179 1.34 11.04 -9.67
CA PRO A 179 1.78 11.85 -10.81
C PRO A 179 0.57 12.41 -11.55
N SER A 180 0.68 13.63 -12.06
CA SER A 180 -0.41 14.18 -12.88
C SER A 180 -0.55 13.36 -14.16
N THR A 181 -1.77 13.28 -14.70
CA THR A 181 -1.99 12.67 -16.01
C THR A 181 -1.12 13.30 -17.10
N PHE A 182 -0.76 14.58 -16.95
CA PHE A 182 0.13 15.30 -17.86
C PHE A 182 1.58 14.76 -17.82
N ASP A 183 2.08 14.39 -16.64
CA ASP A 183 3.41 13.78 -16.49
C ASP A 183 3.49 12.38 -17.13
N ILE A 184 2.38 11.64 -17.11
CA ILE A 184 2.28 10.32 -17.74
C ILE A 184 2.15 10.45 -19.26
N LEU A 185 1.33 11.39 -19.73
CA LEU A 185 1.09 11.63 -21.16
C LEU A 185 2.31 12.22 -21.86
N SER A 186 3.03 13.16 -21.26
CA SER A 186 4.28 13.70 -21.84
C SER A 186 5.34 12.63 -22.10
N GLY A 187 5.42 11.60 -21.25
CA GLY A 187 6.28 10.44 -21.47
C GLY A 187 5.80 9.50 -22.59
N ILE A 188 4.49 9.47 -22.87
CA ILE A 188 3.91 8.73 -23.99
C ILE A 188 4.13 9.51 -25.29
N ASP A 189 3.91 10.83 -25.30
CA ASP A 189 4.11 11.69 -26.47
C ASP A 189 5.55 11.58 -27.00
N SER A 190 6.55 11.60 -26.10
CA SER A 190 7.95 11.41 -26.49
C SER A 190 8.21 10.04 -27.14
N LYS A 191 7.55 8.97 -26.66
CA LYS A 191 7.71 7.61 -27.22
C LYS A 191 6.97 7.44 -28.54
N VAL A 192 5.82 8.08 -28.69
CA VAL A 192 5.06 8.13 -29.95
C VAL A 192 5.87 8.87 -31.00
N GLU A 193 6.52 9.97 -30.64
CA GLU A 193 7.37 10.71 -31.57
C GLU A 193 8.60 9.90 -32.00
N GLU A 194 9.26 9.20 -31.07
CA GLU A 194 10.36 8.28 -31.40
C GLU A 194 9.89 7.15 -32.35
N MET A 195 8.69 6.61 -32.11
CA MET A 195 8.09 5.60 -32.99
C MET A 195 7.80 6.18 -34.39
N ASN A 196 7.26 7.39 -34.47
CA ASN A 196 6.98 8.07 -35.73
C ASN A 196 8.24 8.30 -36.57
N VAL A 197 9.35 8.70 -35.93
CA VAL A 197 10.66 8.85 -36.60
C VAL A 197 11.12 7.51 -37.18
N ARG A 198 11.10 6.43 -36.38
CA ARG A 198 11.51 5.09 -36.84
C ARG A 198 10.64 4.55 -37.98
N VAL A 199 9.33 4.79 -37.92
CA VAL A 199 8.41 4.41 -39.00
C VAL A 199 8.73 5.18 -40.27
N ARG A 200 9.00 6.48 -40.17
CA ARG A 200 9.39 7.32 -41.32
C ARG A 200 10.69 6.85 -41.96
N GLU A 201 11.73 6.62 -41.16
CA GLU A 201 13.02 6.10 -41.63
C GLU A 201 12.84 4.71 -42.28
N GLY A 202 12.01 3.84 -41.71
CA GLY A 202 11.70 2.53 -42.26
C GLY A 202 11.00 2.62 -43.63
N LEU A 203 10.05 3.53 -43.78
CA LEU A 203 9.38 3.80 -45.05
C LEU A 203 10.35 4.36 -46.09
N GLU A 204 11.16 5.36 -45.75
CA GLU A 204 12.16 5.93 -46.65
C GLU A 204 13.17 4.89 -47.14
N ASN A 205 13.63 4.01 -46.24
CA ASN A 205 14.51 2.90 -46.60
C ASN A 205 13.83 1.85 -47.48
N PHE A 206 12.53 1.61 -47.30
CA PHE A 206 11.74 0.72 -48.15
C PHE A 206 11.58 1.30 -49.57
N TYR A 207 11.30 2.59 -49.70
CA TYR A 207 11.19 3.27 -51.00
C TYR A 207 12.54 3.33 -51.73
N LYS A 208 13.65 3.59 -51.02
CA LYS A 208 15.01 3.58 -51.60
C LYS A 208 15.45 2.20 -52.08
N LYS A 209 15.04 1.12 -51.40
CA LYS A 209 15.31 -0.27 -51.84
C LYS A 209 14.50 -0.69 -53.08
N GLY A 210 13.50 0.10 -53.49
CA GLY A 210 12.65 -0.17 -54.65
C GLY A 210 13.18 0.36 -55.98
N ASP A 211 14.23 1.18 -55.99
CA ASP A 211 14.60 1.98 -57.17
C ASP A 211 15.59 1.30 -58.14
N ASP A 212 16.23 0.18 -57.75
CA ASP A 212 17.18 -0.51 -58.64
C ASP A 212 16.54 -1.43 -59.71
N THR A 213 15.21 -1.37 -59.91
CA THR A 213 14.54 -2.17 -60.98
C THR A 213 13.57 -1.40 -61.88
N GLY A 214 13.46 -0.07 -61.77
CA GLY A 214 12.78 0.76 -62.76
C GLY A 214 11.34 0.36 -63.11
N LYS A 215 10.60 -0.30 -62.21
CA LYS A 215 9.18 -0.62 -62.39
C LYS A 215 8.36 -0.21 -61.18
N PRO A 216 7.34 0.66 -61.32
CA PRO A 216 6.47 1.03 -60.22
C PRO A 216 5.64 -0.19 -59.80
N ARG A 217 5.70 -0.54 -58.51
CA ARG A 217 4.74 -1.48 -57.93
C ARG A 217 3.38 -0.78 -57.83
N LYS A 218 2.39 -1.27 -58.57
CA LYS A 218 0.98 -0.88 -58.39
C LYS A 218 0.58 -1.23 -56.96
N PHE A 219 0.27 -0.22 -56.16
CA PHE A 219 -0.44 -0.41 -54.90
C PHE A 219 -1.92 -0.66 -55.22
N CYS A 220 -2.46 -1.81 -54.82
CA CYS A 220 -3.88 -1.92 -54.59
C CYS A 220 -4.21 -1.00 -53.42
N CYS A 221 -5.01 0.04 -53.67
CA CYS A 221 -5.74 0.72 -52.61
C CYS A 221 -6.55 -0.34 -51.85
N PHE A 222 -6.24 -0.55 -50.57
CA PHE A 222 -7.27 -1.00 -49.64
C PHE A 222 -8.03 0.26 -49.22
N SER A 223 -9.14 0.50 -49.90
CA SER A 223 -10.25 1.23 -49.30
C SER A 223 -10.88 0.30 -48.27
N ILE A 224 -10.83 0.69 -47.00
CA ILE A 224 -11.93 0.89 -46.04
C ILE A 224 -11.31 1.49 -44.78
#